data_AF-A0A6I3LYF7-F1
#
_entry.id   AF-A0A6I3LYF7-F1
#
_cell.length_a   1.000
_cell.length_b   1.000
_cell.length_c   1.000
_cell.angle_alpha   90.00
_cell.angle_beta   90.00
_cell.angle_gamma   90.00
#
_symmetry.space_group_name_H-M   'P 1'
#
loop_
_entity.id
_entity.type
_entity.pdbx_description
1 polymer ?
#
loop_
_entity_poly.entity_id
_entity_poly.type
_entity_poly.pdbx_seq_one_letter_code
_entity_poly.pdbx_strand_id
1 'polypeptide(L)'
;MKFNILLKILFFTLFINYSLSAQECRGASTRYKYKFKLLKEKKISVDTSKIKINGIYLREREERDIDGKPIKVYYFRRFFSNGKMYSSSGYCSFPTEKDFNNLKYGFYSEYCIEDDKIIIEGYAPWRGYVLSYYKIVGDKIVSVGRSDRKFTKDVVINYDAAPYISEYKFYKCDVSSASFW
;
A
#
# COMPACT_ATOMS: atom_id res chain seq x y z
N MET A 1 8.88 -50.31 20.47
CA MET A 1 9.91 -49.33 20.03
C MET A 1 9.75 -48.75 18.62
N LYS A 2 8.77 -49.18 17.79
CA LYS A 2 8.60 -48.71 16.39
C LYS A 2 7.74 -47.45 16.22
N PHE A 3 6.94 -47.07 17.24
CA PHE A 3 6.04 -45.91 17.17
C PHE A 3 6.79 -44.56 17.15
N ASN A 4 8.01 -44.53 17.70
CA ASN A 4 8.81 -43.32 17.83
C ASN A 4 9.45 -42.84 16.52
N ILE A 5 9.58 -43.71 15.51
CA ILE A 5 10.22 -43.38 14.23
C ILE A 5 9.19 -42.76 13.27
N LEU A 6 7.96 -43.30 13.23
CA LEU A 6 6.86 -42.74 12.44
C LEU A 6 6.48 -41.32 12.91
N LEU A 7 6.49 -41.08 14.23
CA LEU A 7 6.23 -39.75 14.79
C LEU A 7 7.32 -38.73 14.40
N LYS A 8 8.58 -39.16 14.37
CA LYS A 8 9.71 -38.32 13.95
C LYS A 8 9.66 -37.98 12.46
N ILE A 9 9.25 -38.92 11.61
CA ILE A 9 9.09 -38.66 10.16
C ILE A 9 7.91 -37.72 9.92
N LEU A 10 6.79 -37.88 10.65
CA LEU A 10 5.64 -36.97 10.57
C LEU A 10 6.03 -35.53 10.98
N PHE A 11 6.82 -35.39 12.06
CA PHE A 11 7.39 -34.12 12.48
C PHE A 11 8.36 -33.55 11.45
N PHE A 12 9.21 -34.37 10.84
CA PHE A 12 10.16 -33.90 9.83
C PHE A 12 9.46 -33.42 8.55
N THR A 13 8.40 -34.10 8.11
CA THR A 13 7.57 -33.63 7.00
C THR A 13 6.75 -32.40 7.36
N LEU A 14 6.29 -32.28 8.61
CA LEU A 14 5.65 -31.05 9.10
C LEU A 14 6.64 -29.88 9.11
N PHE A 15 7.88 -30.10 9.56
CA PHE A 15 8.93 -29.08 9.58
C PHE A 15 9.40 -28.66 8.18
N ILE A 16 9.52 -29.59 7.23
CA ILE A 16 9.89 -29.27 5.84
C ILE A 16 8.76 -28.50 5.14
N ASN A 17 7.50 -28.89 5.35
CA ASN A 17 6.35 -28.14 4.82
C ASN A 17 6.19 -26.77 5.50
N TYR A 18 6.48 -26.65 6.81
CA TYR A 18 6.51 -25.35 7.51
C TYR A 18 7.62 -24.43 6.97
N SER A 19 8.77 -25.01 6.62
CA SER A 19 9.94 -24.27 6.12
C SER A 19 9.76 -23.79 4.68
N LEU A 20 9.02 -24.53 3.86
CA LEU A 20 8.62 -24.09 2.51
C LEU A 20 7.53 -23.01 2.56
N SER A 21 6.60 -23.06 3.52
CA SER A 21 5.62 -21.99 3.77
C SER A 21 6.28 -20.68 4.24
N ALA A 22 7.38 -20.77 5.01
CA ALA A 22 8.12 -19.60 5.49
C ALA A 22 8.86 -18.82 4.39
N GLN A 23 9.05 -19.39 3.20
CA GLN A 23 9.76 -18.74 2.10
C GLN A 23 8.85 -17.87 1.20
N GLU A 24 7.53 -18.02 1.28
CA GLU A 24 6.58 -17.22 0.50
C GLU A 24 6.26 -15.84 1.11
N CYS A 25 7.10 -15.39 2.05
CA CYS A 25 7.20 -13.99 2.48
C CYS A 25 8.37 -13.23 1.81
N ARG A 26 8.86 -13.71 0.66
CA ARG A 26 9.87 -13.02 -0.16
C ARG A 26 9.32 -12.01 -1.19
N GLY A 27 8.00 -11.77 -1.21
CA GLY A 27 7.37 -10.67 -1.94
C GLY A 27 6.75 -9.66 -0.97
N ALA A 28 7.60 -8.77 -0.42
CA ALA A 28 7.25 -7.63 0.44
C ALA A 28 6.51 -7.96 1.76
N SER A 29 7.25 -8.55 2.71
CA SER A 29 7.02 -8.49 4.16
C SER A 29 5.61 -8.84 4.66
N THR A 30 5.45 -10.08 5.10
CA THR A 30 4.53 -10.51 6.17
C THR A 30 3.06 -10.10 6.04
N ARG A 31 2.24 -11.04 5.56
CA ARG A 31 0.78 -11.11 5.79
C ARG A 31 0.38 -11.27 7.28
N TYR A 32 1.12 -10.70 8.23
CA TYR A 32 0.86 -10.79 9.67
C TYR A 32 0.65 -9.41 10.33
N LYS A 33 -0.55 -9.22 10.88
CA LYS A 33 -0.88 -8.38 12.05
C LYS A 33 -0.54 -6.87 12.00
N TYR A 34 -0.66 -6.20 10.85
CA TYR A 34 -0.75 -4.74 10.89
C TYR A 34 -2.05 -4.32 11.60
N LYS A 35 -1.91 -3.69 12.76
CA LYS A 35 -3.03 -3.12 13.54
C LYS A 35 -3.30 -1.71 13.04
N PHE A 36 -3.70 -1.60 11.77
CA PHE A 36 -4.30 -0.37 11.29
C PHE A 36 -5.49 -0.06 12.19
N LYS A 37 -5.53 1.17 12.70
CA LYS A 37 -6.61 1.58 13.60
C LYS A 37 -7.47 2.67 12.98
N LEU A 38 -7.06 3.24 11.85
CA LEU A 38 -7.80 4.29 11.15
C LEU A 38 -9.29 3.91 10.95
N LEU A 39 -9.55 2.69 10.46
CA LEU A 39 -10.92 2.21 10.25
C LEU A 39 -11.57 1.64 11.53
N LYS A 40 -10.78 1.06 12.44
CA LYS A 40 -11.29 0.42 13.67
C LYS A 40 -11.72 1.41 14.75
N GLU A 41 -11.03 2.54 14.87
CA GLU A 41 -11.30 3.53 15.92
C GLU A 41 -12.43 4.48 15.53
N LYS A 42 -12.65 4.72 14.22
CA LYS A 42 -13.61 5.73 13.76
C LYS A 42 -14.95 5.19 13.23
N LYS A 43 -15.14 3.87 13.09
CA LYS A 43 -16.34 3.26 12.43
C LYS A 43 -16.69 3.94 11.09
N ILE A 44 -15.69 4.45 10.37
CA ILE A 44 -15.92 5.24 9.15
C ILE A 44 -16.29 4.30 8.02
N SER A 45 -17.48 4.49 7.45
CA SER A 45 -17.79 4.04 6.10
C SER A 45 -16.97 4.86 5.12
N VAL A 46 -16.20 4.19 4.27
CA VAL A 46 -15.40 4.86 3.24
C VAL A 46 -16.36 5.44 2.20
N ASP A 47 -16.42 6.77 2.11
CA ASP A 47 -17.21 7.44 1.08
C ASP A 47 -16.48 7.36 -0.27
N THR A 48 -16.68 6.25 -0.97
CA THR A 48 -16.09 6.03 -2.30
C THR A 48 -16.67 6.92 -3.39
N SER A 49 -17.70 7.74 -3.11
CA SER A 49 -18.22 8.70 -4.11
C SER A 49 -17.19 9.77 -4.46
N LYS A 50 -16.30 10.09 -3.50
CA LYS A 50 -15.28 11.12 -3.67
C LYS A 50 -14.01 10.62 -4.35
N ILE A 51 -13.80 9.31 -4.45
CA ILE A 51 -12.58 8.72 -5.01
C ILE A 51 -12.89 7.65 -6.05
N LYS A 52 -12.21 7.71 -7.19
CA LYS A 52 -12.41 6.74 -8.27
C LYS A 52 -11.70 5.44 -7.94
N ILE A 53 -12.47 4.36 -7.79
CA ILE A 53 -11.97 3.01 -7.47
C ILE A 53 -11.94 2.07 -8.69
N ASN A 54 -12.45 2.52 -9.84
CA ASN A 54 -12.50 1.79 -11.11
C ASN A 54 -11.26 2.06 -12.00
N GLY A 55 -10.10 2.16 -11.37
CA GLY A 55 -8.84 2.43 -12.06
C GLY A 55 -7.70 2.64 -11.08
N ILE A 56 -6.69 3.39 -11.50
CA ILE A 56 -5.52 3.73 -10.69
C ILE A 56 -5.28 5.24 -10.69
N TYR A 57 -4.49 5.69 -9.73
CA TYR A 57 -3.89 7.01 -9.72
C TYR A 57 -2.40 6.84 -9.99
N LEU A 58 -1.93 7.33 -11.15
CA LEU A 58 -0.57 7.16 -11.64
C LEU A 58 0.24 8.45 -11.47
N ARG A 59 1.50 8.29 -11.07
CA ARG A 59 2.50 9.36 -11.01
C ARG A 59 3.73 8.96 -11.82
N GLU A 60 4.18 9.88 -12.65
CA GLU A 60 5.51 9.85 -13.28
C GLU A 60 6.48 10.69 -12.43
N ARG A 61 7.71 10.21 -12.28
CA ARG A 61 8.79 10.91 -11.62
C ARG A 61 10.11 10.66 -12.35
N GLU A 62 10.93 11.68 -12.49
CA GLU A 62 12.33 11.50 -12.90
C GLU A 62 13.16 11.08 -11.69
N GLU A 63 13.89 9.98 -11.83
CA GLU A 63 14.86 9.48 -10.86
C GLU A 63 16.21 9.26 -11.55
N ARG A 64 17.24 8.85 -10.81
CA ARG A 64 18.55 8.51 -11.37
C ARG A 64 18.78 7.01 -11.27
N ASP A 65 19.31 6.42 -12.33
CA ASP A 65 19.77 5.03 -12.32
C ASP A 65 21.09 4.88 -11.52
N ILE A 66 21.61 3.65 -11.50
CA ILE A 66 22.88 3.32 -10.80
C ILE A 66 24.10 4.07 -11.37
N ASP A 67 24.04 4.50 -12.63
CA ASP A 67 25.09 5.26 -13.32
C ASP A 67 24.85 6.78 -13.22
N GLY A 68 23.80 7.20 -12.51
CA GLY A 68 23.43 8.60 -12.34
C GLY A 68 22.66 9.22 -13.51
N LYS A 69 22.26 8.44 -14.51
CA LYS A 69 21.51 8.92 -15.68
C LYS A 69 20.03 9.12 -15.34
N PRO A 70 19.38 10.14 -15.92
CA PRO A 70 17.95 10.37 -15.68
C PRO A 70 17.12 9.23 -16.28
N ILE A 71 16.23 8.69 -15.45
CA ILE A 71 15.25 7.66 -15.84
C ILE A 71 13.85 8.09 -15.41
N LYS A 72 12.85 7.65 -16.18
CA LYS A 72 11.45 7.82 -15.80
C LYS A 72 11.00 6.65 -14.96
N VAL A 73 10.42 6.94 -13.81
CA VAL A 73 9.86 5.95 -12.89
C VAL A 73 8.37 6.23 -12.67
N TYR A 74 7.57 5.19 -12.80
CA TYR A 74 6.12 5.23 -12.66
C TYR A 74 5.70 4.56 -11.36
N TYR A 75 4.85 5.25 -10.60
CA TYR A 75 4.24 4.72 -9.38
C TYR A 75 2.73 4.83 -9.51
N PHE A 76 1.99 3.79 -9.15
CA PHE A 76 0.54 3.87 -9.11
C PHE A 76 -0.04 3.53 -7.75
N ARG A 77 -1.25 4.03 -7.56
CA ARG A 77 -2.07 3.81 -6.38
C ARG A 77 -3.43 3.32 -6.78
N ARG A 78 -3.93 2.33 -6.05
CA ARG A 78 -5.23 1.75 -6.30
C ARG A 78 -6.05 1.76 -5.02
N PHE A 79 -7.25 2.31 -5.10
CA PHE A 79 -8.19 2.38 -3.98
C PHE A 79 -9.25 1.30 -4.15
N PHE A 80 -9.62 0.68 -3.03
CA PHE A 80 -10.61 -0.38 -2.99
C PHE A 80 -11.81 0.07 -2.15
N SER A 81 -13.01 -0.41 -2.50
CA SER A 81 -14.25 -0.02 -1.81
C SER A 81 -14.30 -0.37 -0.32
N ASN A 82 -13.45 -1.29 0.13
CA ASN A 82 -13.34 -1.74 1.51
C ASN A 82 -12.40 -0.89 2.38
N GLY A 83 -11.94 0.27 1.90
CA GLY A 83 -11.01 1.14 2.64
C GLY A 83 -9.56 0.67 2.61
N LYS A 84 -9.21 -0.30 1.76
CA LYS A 84 -7.82 -0.67 1.48
C LYS A 84 -7.28 0.17 0.33
N MET A 85 -5.97 0.36 0.34
CA MET A 85 -5.25 1.01 -0.74
C MET A 85 -3.94 0.29 -0.99
N TYR A 86 -3.58 0.17 -2.26
CA TYR A 86 -2.31 -0.39 -2.71
C TYR A 86 -1.46 0.72 -3.33
N SER A 87 -0.18 0.75 -2.98
CA SER A 87 0.83 1.58 -3.63
C SER A 87 1.86 0.67 -4.28
N SER A 88 2.10 0.83 -5.58
CA SER A 88 3.09 0.03 -6.29
C SER A 88 4.52 0.41 -5.91
N SER A 89 5.45 -0.52 -6.13
CA SER A 89 6.85 -0.17 -6.36
C SER A 89 7.01 0.63 -7.67
N GLY A 90 8.18 1.23 -7.87
CA GLY A 90 8.49 1.99 -9.09
C GLY A 90 8.69 1.09 -10.30
N TYR A 91 8.12 1.48 -11.44
CA TYR A 91 8.32 0.84 -12.75
C TYR A 91 9.19 1.74 -13.63
N CYS A 92 10.20 1.19 -14.29
CA CYS A 92 11.08 1.95 -15.21
C CYS A 92 10.46 2.18 -16.61
N SER A 93 9.23 1.72 -16.81
CA SER A 93 8.42 1.92 -18.01
C SER A 93 6.97 2.14 -17.61
N PHE A 94 6.16 2.67 -18.53
CA PHE A 94 4.73 2.82 -18.27
C PHE A 94 4.12 1.44 -17.97
N PRO A 95 3.47 1.23 -16.80
CA PRO A 95 3.00 -0.09 -16.42
C PRO A 95 1.82 -0.52 -17.29
N THR A 96 1.74 -1.82 -17.56
CA THR A 96 0.64 -2.40 -18.35
C THR A 96 -0.59 -2.65 -17.48
N GLU A 97 -1.73 -2.94 -18.10
CA GLU A 97 -2.95 -3.34 -17.38
C GLU A 97 -2.75 -4.60 -16.51
N LYS A 98 -1.92 -5.53 -16.99
CA LYS A 98 -1.50 -6.70 -16.21
C LYS A 98 -0.74 -6.30 -14.96
N ASP A 99 0.09 -5.26 -15.04
CA ASP A 99 0.85 -4.74 -13.90
C ASP A 99 -0.06 -4.03 -12.89
N PHE A 100 -1.09 -3.32 -13.36
CA PHE A 100 -2.09 -2.68 -12.48
C PHE A 100 -2.85 -3.70 -11.62
N ASN A 101 -2.99 -4.93 -12.11
CA ASN A 101 -3.62 -6.04 -11.40
C ASN A 101 -2.63 -6.93 -10.64
N ASN A 102 -1.32 -6.76 -10.86
CA ASN A 102 -0.28 -7.50 -10.15
C ASN A 102 0.05 -6.84 -8.81
N LEU A 103 -0.72 -7.18 -7.78
CA LEU A 103 -0.57 -6.59 -6.44
C LEU A 103 0.55 -7.22 -5.59
N LYS A 104 1.45 -7.99 -6.19
CA LYS A 104 2.55 -8.68 -5.49
C LYS A 104 3.73 -7.75 -5.16
N TYR A 105 3.85 -6.62 -5.85
CA TYR A 105 5.05 -5.76 -5.83
C TYR A 105 4.70 -4.33 -5.40
N GLY A 106 4.41 -4.18 -4.11
CA GLY A 106 4.01 -2.91 -3.53
C GLY A 106 3.67 -3.01 -2.05
N PHE A 107 2.98 -2.00 -1.55
CA PHE A 107 2.63 -1.82 -0.15
C PHE A 107 1.13 -1.62 0.01
N TYR A 108 0.57 -2.22 1.06
CA TYR A 108 -0.82 -2.06 1.43
C TYR A 108 -0.98 -1.09 2.60
N SER A 109 -2.03 -0.29 2.52
CA SER A 109 -2.43 0.69 3.52
C SER A 109 -3.94 0.65 3.73
N GLU A 110 -4.40 1.24 4.82
CA GLU A 110 -5.81 1.61 5.00
C GLU A 110 -6.01 3.07 4.67
N TYR A 111 -7.21 3.42 4.19
CA TYR A 111 -7.57 4.81 3.97
C TYR A 111 -8.99 5.11 4.43
N CYS A 112 -9.20 6.35 4.84
CA CYS A 112 -10.52 6.93 5.00
C CYS A 112 -10.57 8.28 4.26
N ILE A 113 -11.79 8.79 4.11
CA ILE A 113 -12.03 10.12 3.55
C ILE A 113 -12.74 10.94 4.63
N GLU A 114 -12.17 12.10 4.93
CA GLU A 114 -12.73 13.09 5.86
C GLU A 114 -12.80 14.42 5.10
N ASP A 115 -14.02 14.95 4.95
CA ASP A 115 -14.32 16.04 4.03
C ASP A 115 -13.80 15.71 2.62
N ASP A 116 -12.86 16.49 2.08
CA ASP A 116 -12.23 16.28 0.77
C ASP A 116 -10.77 15.83 0.87
N LYS A 117 -10.42 15.23 2.02
CA LYS A 117 -9.08 14.74 2.32
C LYS A 117 -9.07 13.23 2.42
N ILE A 118 -8.12 12.61 1.73
CA ILE A 118 -7.82 11.19 1.87
C ILE A 118 -6.72 11.07 2.93
N ILE A 119 -7.00 10.31 3.98
CA ILE A 119 -6.04 9.96 5.02
C ILE A 119 -5.65 8.51 4.79
N ILE A 120 -4.35 8.26 4.63
CA ILE A 120 -3.80 6.92 4.39
C ILE A 120 -2.90 6.55 5.55
N GLU A 121 -3.19 5.41 6.19
CA GLU A 121 -2.35 4.77 7.19
C GLU A 121 -1.58 3.61 6.56
N GLY A 122 -0.27 3.76 6.45
CA GLY A 122 0.65 2.73 5.97
C GLY A 122 1.68 2.34 7.03
N TYR A 123 2.36 1.22 6.82
CA TYR A 123 3.50 0.80 7.65
C TYR A 123 4.76 0.69 6.81
N ALA A 124 5.85 1.29 7.28
CA ALA A 124 7.19 1.13 6.70
C ALA A 124 8.12 0.50 7.74
N PRO A 125 8.86 -0.59 7.43
CA PRO A 125 9.71 -1.29 8.41
C PRO A 125 10.70 -0.39 9.15
N TRP A 126 11.28 0.60 8.46
CA TRP A 126 12.28 1.51 9.03
C TRP A 126 11.69 2.73 9.77
N ARG A 127 10.36 2.93 9.73
CA ARG A 127 9.71 4.14 10.26
C ARG A 127 8.48 3.87 11.13
N GLY A 128 7.94 2.66 11.09
CA GLY A 128 6.68 2.32 11.74
C GLY A 128 5.46 2.79 10.95
N TYR A 129 4.37 3.10 11.67
CA TYR A 129 3.13 3.57 11.06
C TYR A 129 3.25 5.06 10.67
N VAL A 130 2.80 5.38 9.47
CA VAL A 130 2.83 6.73 8.90
C VAL A 130 1.44 7.08 8.40
N LEU A 131 1.01 8.30 8.70
CA LEU A 131 -0.16 8.91 8.10
C LEU A 131 0.27 9.79 6.93
N SER A 132 -0.36 9.59 5.79
CA SER A 132 -0.17 10.42 4.60
C SER A 132 -1.49 11.09 4.23
N TYR A 133 -1.43 12.37 3.89
CA TYR A 133 -2.61 13.19 3.63
C TYR A 133 -2.63 13.62 2.17
N TYR A 134 -3.78 13.45 1.52
CA TYR A 134 -4.00 13.88 0.14
C TYR A 134 -5.27 14.72 0.04
N LYS A 135 -5.27 15.68 -0.88
CA LYS A 135 -6.50 16.35 -1.34
C LYS A 135 -6.90 15.82 -2.71
N ILE A 136 -8.20 15.81 -2.96
CA ILE A 136 -8.78 15.48 -4.26
C ILE A 136 -8.95 16.78 -5.04
N VAL A 137 -8.38 16.84 -6.25
CA VAL A 137 -8.44 18.04 -7.11
C VAL A 137 -8.84 17.59 -8.51
N GLY A 138 -10.14 17.65 -8.81
CA GLY A 138 -10.70 17.04 -10.01
C GLY A 138 -10.37 15.54 -10.07
N ASP A 139 -9.75 15.10 -11.16
CA ASP A 139 -9.35 13.71 -11.38
C ASP A 139 -7.98 13.34 -10.80
N LYS A 140 -7.47 14.14 -9.86
CA LYS A 140 -6.14 13.98 -9.29
C LYS A 140 -6.19 13.81 -7.79
N ILE A 141 -5.18 13.15 -7.25
CA ILE A 141 -4.87 13.22 -5.81
C ILE A 141 -3.50 13.89 -5.64
N VAL A 142 -3.44 14.81 -4.69
CA VAL A 142 -2.27 15.66 -4.46
C VAL A 142 -1.81 15.48 -3.03
N SER A 143 -0.56 15.10 -2.84
CA SER A 143 0.05 14.98 -1.51
C SER A 143 0.09 16.35 -0.84
N VAL A 144 -0.46 16.46 0.37
CA VAL A 144 -0.47 17.70 1.17
C VAL A 144 0.25 17.58 2.50
N GLY A 145 0.73 16.39 2.85
CA GLY A 145 1.54 16.21 4.05
C GLY A 145 1.71 14.76 4.46
N ARG A 146 2.55 14.56 5.46
CA ARG A 146 2.75 13.28 6.15
C ARG A 146 3.07 13.53 7.62
N SER A 147 2.71 12.58 8.47
CA SER A 147 3.11 12.57 9.87
C SER A 147 3.48 11.15 10.29
N ASP A 148 4.44 11.04 11.21
CA ASP A 148 4.62 9.78 11.92
C ASP A 148 3.37 9.57 12.79
N ARG A 149 2.90 8.33 12.87
CA ARG A 149 1.86 7.99 13.83
C ARG A 149 2.49 7.92 15.24
N LYS A 150 2.89 9.07 15.79
CA LYS A 150 3.17 9.21 17.22
C LYS A 150 1.82 9.19 17.94
N PHE A 151 1.69 8.42 19.02
CA PHE A 151 0.46 8.23 19.81
C PHE A 151 0.02 9.49 20.59
N THR A 152 0.09 10.68 20.01
CA THR A 152 -0.30 11.94 20.63
C THR A 152 -1.45 12.55 19.86
N LYS A 153 -2.51 12.96 20.60
CA LYS A 153 -3.83 13.38 20.07
C LYS A 153 -3.79 14.54 19.08
N ASP A 154 -2.69 15.28 19.01
CA ASP A 154 -2.60 16.52 18.25
C ASP A 154 -1.58 16.39 17.11
N VAL A 155 -1.98 15.70 16.04
CA VAL A 155 -1.23 15.78 14.78
C VAL A 155 -1.61 17.09 14.09
N VAL A 156 -0.82 18.13 14.33
CA VAL A 156 -0.91 19.38 13.56
C VAL A 156 -0.33 19.10 12.17
N ILE A 157 -1.21 18.94 11.19
CA ILE A 157 -0.83 18.84 9.77
C ILE A 157 -0.38 20.23 9.34
N ASN A 158 0.93 20.43 9.22
CA ASN A 158 1.47 21.68 8.72
C ASN A 158 1.47 21.64 7.19
N TYR A 159 0.55 22.37 6.56
CA TYR A 159 0.34 22.37 5.11
C TYR A 159 1.39 23.20 4.35
N ASP A 160 2.20 24.00 5.06
CA ASP A 160 3.07 25.02 4.48
C ASP A 160 4.56 24.63 4.40
N ALA A 161 4.90 23.36 4.69
CA ALA A 161 6.29 22.89 4.70
C ALA A 161 6.66 22.00 3.48
N ALA A 162 7.28 22.64 2.48
CA ALA A 162 8.22 22.12 1.46
C ALA A 162 7.69 21.23 0.29
N PRO A 163 8.31 21.33 -0.91
CA PRO A 163 7.68 21.39 -2.25
C PRO A 163 7.41 20.03 -2.91
N TYR A 164 7.39 18.93 -2.15
CA TYR A 164 7.20 17.59 -2.73
C TYR A 164 5.71 17.29 -2.93
N ILE A 165 5.06 18.12 -3.74
CA ILE A 165 3.71 17.89 -4.24
C ILE A 165 3.78 16.67 -5.16
N SER A 166 3.50 15.50 -4.61
CA SER A 166 3.31 14.29 -5.40
C SER A 166 1.89 14.33 -5.95
N GLU A 167 1.76 14.68 -7.23
CA GLU A 167 0.51 14.59 -7.97
C GLU A 167 0.37 13.19 -8.58
N TYR A 168 -0.80 12.58 -8.41
CA TYR A 168 -1.19 11.39 -9.16
C TYR A 168 -2.45 11.69 -9.97
N LYS A 169 -2.44 11.30 -11.24
CA LYS A 169 -3.56 11.49 -12.17
C LYS A 169 -4.35 10.19 -12.29
N PHE A 170 -5.67 10.29 -12.32
CA PHE A 170 -6.52 9.14 -12.52
C PHE A 170 -6.36 8.55 -13.93
N TYR A 171 -6.25 7.22 -14.00
CA TYR A 171 -6.23 6.44 -15.23
C TYR A 171 -7.25 5.31 -15.09
N LYS A 172 -8.31 5.40 -15.91
CA LYS A 172 -9.36 4.37 -15.97
C LYS A 172 -8.78 3.13 -16.64
N CYS A 173 -8.93 1.98 -16.00
CA CYS A 173 -8.46 0.69 -16.49
C CYS A 173 -9.25 -0.44 -15.85
N ASP A 174 -9.26 -1.61 -16.50
CA ASP A 174 -9.92 -2.79 -15.96
C ASP A 174 -9.08 -3.36 -14.81
N VAL A 175 -9.57 -3.11 -13.60
CA VAL A 175 -8.92 -3.52 -12.37
C VAL A 175 -9.82 -4.51 -11.63
N SER A 176 -9.31 -5.70 -11.34
CA SER A 176 -10.08 -6.82 -10.80
C SER A 176 -10.74 -6.45 -9.47
N SER A 177 -12.06 -6.43 -9.38
CA SER A 177 -12.78 -6.16 -8.12
C SER A 177 -12.55 -7.21 -7.03
N ALA A 178 -11.85 -8.31 -7.35
CA ALA A 178 -11.58 -9.43 -6.47
C ALA A 178 -11.28 -8.95 -5.05
N SER A 179 -12.23 -9.24 -4.17
CA SER A 179 -12.12 -9.01 -2.74
C SER A 179 -10.99 -9.86 -2.23
N PHE A 180 -9.84 -9.25 -1.95
CA PHE A 180 -8.79 -9.95 -1.21
C PHE A 180 -9.22 -10.06 0.26
N TRP A 181 -9.82 -11.19 0.58
CA TRP A 181 -9.95 -11.77 1.91
C TRP A 181 -9.71 -13.27 1.82
#